data_AF-A0A7J3NP73-F1
#
_entry.id   AF-A0A7J3NP73-F1
#
_cell.length_a   1.000
_cell.length_b   1.000
_cell.length_c   1.000
_cell.angle_alpha   90.00
_cell.angle_beta   90.00
_cell.angle_gamma   90.00
#
_symmetry.space_group_name_H-M   'P 1'
#
loop_
_entity.id
_entity.type
_entity.pdbx_description
1 polymer ?
#
loop_
_entity_poly.entity_id
_entity_poly.type
_entity_poly.pdbx_seq_one_letter_code
_entity_poly.pdbx_strand_id
1 'polypeptide(L)'
;MKRSKRHKKTPEDDRLFPFTETNARSVWDNAVGKAKLDETDPSTERRVFHPHVLRKFFRTRIATAIPVDMVEAMMGHEEYLTRAYRRHSEEELAEQYKRGEHTILIFETGNIEEVKKEMEEKMKNIQRRLEVALEHNREVERKVKELEPSLMDLALDIGLEAGIWAAARYLEEGVEEGGLDEKEALRVFEQMKKELKLRRMGGDKMETRHQGRVNYEAREQRFKK
;
A
#
# COMPACT_ATOMS: atom_id res chain seq x y z
N MET A 1 -47.85 -14.87 -30.18
CA MET A 1 -46.87 -15.98 -30.34
C MET A 1 -47.50 -17.30 -29.87
N LYS A 2 -47.67 -18.29 -30.76
CA LYS A 2 -48.10 -19.65 -30.35
C LYS A 2 -46.96 -20.32 -29.58
N ARG A 3 -47.18 -20.71 -28.32
CA ARG A 3 -46.21 -21.48 -27.53
C ARG A 3 -45.99 -22.85 -28.20
N SER A 4 -44.73 -23.26 -28.35
CA SER A 4 -44.37 -24.58 -28.87
C SER A 4 -45.00 -25.67 -28.00
N LYS A 5 -45.78 -26.57 -28.61
CA LYS A 5 -46.42 -27.72 -27.93
C LYS A 5 -45.49 -28.94 -27.82
N ARG A 6 -44.29 -28.90 -28.41
CA ARG A 6 -43.38 -30.06 -28.55
C ARG A 6 -42.61 -30.41 -27.27
N HIS A 7 -42.35 -29.42 -26.40
CA HIS A 7 -41.69 -29.64 -25.11
C HIS A 7 -42.52 -28.96 -24.03
N LYS A 8 -43.16 -29.76 -23.17
CA LYS A 8 -43.87 -29.24 -22.00
C LYS A 8 -42.82 -28.73 -21.02
N LYS A 9 -42.91 -27.46 -20.64
CA LYS A 9 -42.13 -26.91 -19.52
C LYS A 9 -42.90 -27.26 -18.26
N THR A 10 -42.36 -28.14 -17.43
CA THR A 10 -42.90 -28.48 -16.12
C THR A 10 -42.29 -27.55 -15.07
N PRO A 11 -43.02 -27.21 -14.00
CA PRO A 11 -42.42 -26.55 -12.84
C PRO A 11 -41.26 -27.35 -12.20
N GLU A 12 -41.25 -28.66 -12.40
CA GLU A 12 -40.26 -29.62 -11.88
C GLU A 12 -39.08 -29.88 -12.86
N ASP A 13 -38.68 -28.88 -13.65
CA ASP A 13 -37.58 -29.03 -14.62
C ASP A 13 -36.22 -28.68 -13.98
N ASP A 14 -35.40 -29.70 -13.72
CA ASP A 14 -34.09 -29.55 -13.05
C ASP A 14 -32.98 -28.95 -13.93
N ARG A 15 -33.27 -28.60 -15.19
CA ARG A 15 -32.26 -28.01 -16.10
C ARG A 15 -31.93 -26.57 -15.71
N LEU A 16 -30.64 -26.25 -15.65
CA LEU A 16 -30.16 -24.87 -15.41
C LEU A 16 -30.76 -23.86 -16.39
N PHE A 17 -30.88 -24.25 -17.67
CA PHE A 17 -31.55 -23.47 -18.71
C PHE A 17 -32.57 -24.32 -19.48
N PRO A 18 -33.88 -24.16 -19.25
CA PRO A 18 -34.93 -24.97 -19.87
C PRO A 18 -35.30 -24.44 -21.28
N PHE A 19 -34.31 -24.38 -22.18
CA PHE A 19 -34.50 -24.03 -23.59
C PHE A 19 -33.97 -25.11 -24.54
N THR A 20 -34.47 -25.11 -25.77
CA THR A 20 -33.93 -25.94 -26.85
C THR A 20 -32.80 -25.21 -27.58
N GLU A 21 -32.02 -25.94 -28.38
CA GLU A 21 -30.98 -25.35 -29.23
C GLU A 21 -31.55 -24.26 -30.15
N THR A 22 -32.73 -24.50 -30.76
CA THR A 22 -33.39 -23.50 -31.61
C THR A 22 -33.68 -22.20 -30.86
N ASN A 23 -34.17 -22.30 -29.61
CA ASN A 23 -34.42 -21.12 -28.79
C ASN A 23 -33.12 -20.39 -28.47
N ALA A 24 -32.06 -21.12 -28.11
CA ALA A 24 -30.74 -20.54 -27.84
C ALA A 24 -30.19 -19.78 -29.06
N ARG A 25 -30.31 -20.38 -30.25
CA ARG A 25 -29.94 -19.75 -31.53
C ARG A 25 -30.78 -18.50 -31.79
N SER A 26 -32.10 -18.55 -31.60
CA SER A 26 -32.95 -17.36 -31.76
C SER A 26 -32.62 -16.24 -30.77
N VAL A 27 -32.30 -16.57 -29.51
CA VAL A 27 -31.86 -15.59 -28.52
C VAL A 27 -30.55 -14.94 -28.95
N TRP A 28 -29.59 -15.75 -29.40
CA TRP A 28 -28.31 -15.27 -29.93
C TRP A 28 -28.51 -14.35 -31.14
N ASP A 29 -29.26 -14.79 -32.15
CA ASP A 29 -29.53 -14.02 -33.37
C ASP A 29 -30.17 -12.66 -33.05
N ASN A 30 -31.13 -12.64 -32.11
CA ASN A 30 -31.74 -11.40 -31.64
C ASN A 30 -30.73 -10.49 -30.93
N ALA A 31 -29.80 -11.05 -30.15
CA ALA A 31 -28.77 -10.27 -29.47
C ALA A 31 -27.80 -9.63 -30.47
N VAL A 32 -27.34 -10.40 -31.46
CA VAL A 32 -26.47 -9.93 -32.54
C VAL A 32 -27.16 -8.85 -33.37
N GLY A 33 -28.43 -9.04 -33.73
CA GLY A 33 -29.21 -8.03 -34.46
C GLY A 33 -29.39 -6.73 -33.66
N LYS A 34 -29.67 -6.81 -32.36
CA LYS A 34 -29.74 -5.62 -31.48
C LYS A 34 -28.39 -4.91 -31.35
N ALA A 35 -27.30 -5.66 -31.39
CA ALA A 35 -25.94 -5.12 -31.39
C ALA A 35 -25.51 -4.56 -32.75
N LYS A 36 -26.35 -4.68 -33.80
CA LYS A 36 -26.04 -4.27 -35.18
C LYS A 36 -24.81 -5.01 -35.76
N LEU A 37 -24.68 -6.29 -35.43
CA LEU A 37 -23.61 -7.18 -35.89
C LEU A 37 -24.15 -8.35 -36.74
N ASP A 38 -25.35 -8.23 -37.29
CA ASP A 38 -26.08 -9.26 -38.05
C ASP A 38 -25.60 -9.42 -39.50
N GLU A 39 -24.28 -9.42 -39.69
CA GLU A 39 -23.64 -9.63 -40.98
C GLU A 39 -23.78 -11.08 -41.46
N THR A 40 -23.95 -11.25 -42.76
CA THR A 40 -24.00 -12.55 -43.44
C THR A 40 -22.86 -12.65 -44.44
N ASP A 41 -22.17 -13.79 -44.42
CA ASP A 41 -21.11 -14.08 -45.39
C ASP A 41 -21.73 -14.30 -46.79
N PRO A 42 -21.37 -13.50 -47.79
CA PRO A 42 -21.96 -13.58 -49.13
C PRO A 42 -21.62 -14.88 -49.86
N SER A 43 -20.57 -15.59 -49.45
CA SER A 43 -20.15 -16.84 -50.09
C SER A 43 -20.89 -18.08 -49.57
N THR A 44 -21.30 -18.06 -48.30
CA THR A 44 -21.96 -19.20 -47.64
C THR A 44 -23.41 -18.93 -47.25
N GLU A 45 -23.88 -17.69 -47.39
CA GLU A 45 -25.19 -17.19 -46.94
C GLU A 45 -25.46 -17.46 -45.44
N ARG A 46 -24.39 -17.64 -44.64
CA ARG A 46 -24.49 -17.89 -43.20
C ARG A 46 -24.13 -16.64 -42.42
N ARG A 47 -24.75 -16.47 -41.24
CA ARG A 47 -24.38 -15.40 -40.32
C ARG A 47 -22.92 -15.52 -39.90
N VAL A 48 -22.21 -14.40 -39.96
CA VAL A 48 -20.82 -14.30 -39.50
C VAL A 48 -20.75 -14.64 -38.02
N PHE A 49 -21.60 -14.02 -37.19
CA PHE A 49 -21.65 -14.27 -35.75
C PHE A 49 -22.71 -15.33 -35.38
N HIS A 50 -22.24 -16.51 -35.01
CA HIS A 50 -23.07 -17.62 -34.53
C HIS A 50 -22.39 -18.29 -33.33
N PRO A 51 -23.10 -19.11 -32.52
CA PRO A 51 -22.55 -19.65 -31.26
C PRO A 51 -21.22 -20.42 -31.41
N HIS A 52 -20.97 -21.04 -32.56
CA HIS A 52 -19.69 -21.71 -32.83
C HIS A 52 -18.50 -20.73 -32.91
N VAL A 53 -18.72 -19.47 -33.28
CA VAL A 53 -17.67 -18.42 -33.24
C VAL A 53 -17.23 -18.13 -31.81
N LEU A 54 -18.14 -18.16 -30.83
CA LEU A 54 -17.76 -18.02 -29.41
C LEU A 54 -16.83 -19.15 -28.98
N ARG A 55 -17.12 -20.37 -29.41
CA ARG A 55 -16.29 -21.55 -29.16
C ARG A 55 -14.91 -21.40 -29.81
N LYS A 56 -14.83 -20.89 -31.06
CA LYS A 56 -13.56 -20.55 -31.71
C LYS A 56 -12.81 -19.44 -30.96
N PHE A 57 -13.49 -18.39 -30.54
CA PHE A 57 -12.91 -17.28 -29.77
C PHE A 57 -12.29 -17.79 -28.47
N PHE A 58 -13.05 -18.57 -27.69
CA PHE A 58 -12.57 -19.19 -26.46
C PHE A 58 -11.28 -19.98 -26.71
N ARG A 59 -11.30 -20.90 -27.69
CA ARG A 59 -10.14 -21.71 -28.07
C ARG A 59 -8.92 -20.85 -28.38
N THR A 60 -9.08 -19.88 -29.28
CA THR A 60 -7.98 -19.05 -29.79
C THR A 60 -7.41 -18.16 -28.69
N ARG A 61 -8.26 -17.58 -27.83
CA ARG A 61 -7.81 -16.66 -26.79
C ARG A 61 -7.15 -17.39 -25.64
N ILE A 62 -7.79 -18.41 -25.07
CA ILE A 62 -7.26 -19.06 -23.88
C ILE A 62 -5.99 -19.87 -24.18
N ALA A 63 -5.85 -20.40 -25.41
CA ALA A 63 -4.65 -21.09 -25.86
C ALA A 63 -3.38 -20.20 -25.91
N THR A 64 -3.50 -18.87 -25.79
CA THR A 64 -2.31 -18.01 -25.65
C THR A 64 -1.71 -18.08 -24.25
N ALA A 65 -2.47 -18.55 -23.26
CA ALA A 65 -2.06 -18.59 -21.86
C ALA A 65 -1.92 -20.01 -21.28
N ILE A 66 -2.62 -21.01 -21.87
CA ILE A 66 -2.60 -22.39 -21.37
C ILE A 66 -2.40 -23.42 -22.49
N PRO A 67 -1.96 -24.66 -22.15
CA PRO A 67 -1.73 -25.72 -23.13
C PRO A 67 -2.98 -26.06 -23.96
N VAL A 68 -2.80 -26.21 -25.28
CA VAL A 68 -3.89 -26.43 -26.24
C VAL A 68 -4.68 -27.69 -25.91
N ASP A 69 -4.03 -28.77 -25.48
CA ASP A 69 -4.67 -30.02 -25.06
C ASP A 69 -5.67 -29.81 -23.92
N MET A 70 -5.33 -28.98 -22.94
CA MET A 70 -6.25 -28.61 -21.86
C MET A 70 -7.43 -27.78 -22.37
N VAL A 71 -7.19 -26.89 -23.34
CA VAL A 71 -8.28 -26.13 -24.00
C VAL A 71 -9.22 -27.04 -24.78
N GLU A 72 -8.69 -27.96 -25.58
CA GLU A 72 -9.48 -28.94 -26.33
C GLU A 72 -10.29 -29.83 -25.38
N ALA A 73 -9.71 -30.22 -24.23
CA ALA A 73 -10.38 -30.98 -23.19
C ALA A 73 -11.53 -30.17 -22.55
N MET A 74 -11.32 -28.90 -22.19
CA MET A 74 -12.38 -28.01 -21.67
C MET A 74 -13.54 -27.85 -22.66
N MET A 75 -13.24 -27.84 -23.95
CA MET A 75 -14.25 -27.74 -25.00
C MET A 75 -14.97 -29.08 -25.23
N GLY A 76 -14.40 -30.20 -24.84
CA GLY A 76 -14.89 -31.53 -25.17
C GLY A 76 -14.66 -31.90 -26.65
N HIS A 77 -13.56 -31.44 -27.25
CA HIS A 77 -13.19 -31.89 -28.59
C HIS A 77 -12.54 -33.28 -28.54
N GLU A 78 -13.26 -34.29 -29.05
CA GLU A 78 -12.81 -35.70 -28.98
C GLU A 78 -11.80 -36.09 -30.07
N GLU A 79 -11.80 -35.39 -31.20
CA GLU A 79 -11.04 -35.75 -32.41
C GLU A 79 -9.54 -35.43 -32.32
N TYR A 80 -9.14 -34.48 -31.46
CA TYR A 80 -7.76 -33.98 -31.39
C TYR A 80 -6.90 -34.60 -30.27
N LEU A 81 -7.48 -35.41 -29.37
CA LEU A 81 -6.77 -35.96 -28.21
C LEU A 81 -6.80 -37.49 -28.18
N THR A 82 -5.61 -38.09 -28.20
CA THR A 82 -5.40 -39.49 -27.82
C THR A 82 -5.95 -39.75 -26.42
N ARG A 83 -6.59 -40.92 -26.21
CA ARG A 83 -7.27 -41.35 -24.97
C ARG A 83 -6.44 -41.16 -23.69
N ALA A 84 -5.11 -41.12 -23.80
CA ALA A 84 -4.15 -40.92 -22.70
C ALA A 84 -4.15 -39.48 -22.12
N TYR A 85 -4.42 -38.46 -22.94
CA TYR A 85 -4.46 -37.04 -22.51
C TYR A 85 -5.82 -36.63 -21.91
N ARG A 86 -6.79 -37.54 -21.85
CA ARG A 86 -8.14 -37.26 -21.31
C ARG A 86 -8.23 -37.30 -19.78
N ARG A 87 -7.12 -37.56 -19.08
CA ARG A 87 -7.11 -37.77 -17.63
C ARG A 87 -6.79 -36.49 -16.87
N HIS A 88 -7.30 -35.35 -17.33
CA HIS A 88 -7.28 -34.15 -16.51
C HIS A 88 -8.41 -34.24 -15.50
N SER A 89 -8.11 -34.01 -14.23
CA SER A 89 -9.15 -33.87 -13.22
C SER A 89 -9.93 -32.57 -13.43
N GLU A 90 -11.16 -32.48 -12.91
CA GLU A 90 -11.93 -31.24 -12.98
C GLU A 90 -11.20 -30.09 -12.27
N GLU A 91 -10.48 -30.41 -11.19
CA GLU A 91 -9.66 -29.44 -10.44
C GLU A 91 -8.49 -28.92 -11.29
N GLU A 92 -7.80 -29.79 -12.01
CA GLU A 92 -6.71 -29.40 -12.91
C GLU A 92 -7.21 -28.48 -14.03
N LEU A 93 -8.36 -28.80 -14.64
CA LEU A 93 -8.98 -27.95 -15.66
C LEU A 93 -9.42 -26.61 -15.06
N ALA A 94 -10.01 -26.61 -13.86
CA ALA A 94 -10.42 -25.38 -13.19
C ALA A 94 -9.24 -24.46 -12.86
N GLU A 95 -8.12 -25.02 -12.40
CA GLU A 95 -6.91 -24.25 -12.12
C GLU A 95 -6.35 -23.61 -13.39
N GLN A 96 -6.29 -24.38 -14.48
CA GLN A 96 -5.79 -23.90 -15.77
C GLN A 96 -6.71 -22.84 -16.36
N TYR A 97 -8.02 -23.02 -16.27
CA TYR A 97 -8.99 -22.02 -16.69
C TYR A 97 -8.73 -20.68 -15.99
N LYS A 98 -8.53 -20.68 -14.67
CA LYS A 98 -8.22 -19.45 -13.89
C LYS A 98 -6.95 -18.76 -14.37
N ARG A 99 -5.91 -19.51 -14.76
CA ARG A 99 -4.69 -18.91 -15.32
C ARG A 99 -4.95 -18.21 -16.65
N GLY A 100 -5.79 -18.79 -17.51
CA GLY A 100 -6.13 -18.26 -18.83
C GLY A 100 -7.30 -17.28 -18.86
N GLU A 101 -8.05 -17.14 -17.77
CA GLU A 101 -9.32 -16.40 -17.68
C GLU A 101 -9.20 -14.96 -18.18
N HIS A 102 -8.13 -14.26 -17.80
CA HIS A 102 -7.87 -12.88 -18.21
C HIS A 102 -7.85 -12.66 -19.74
N THR A 103 -7.59 -13.70 -20.54
CA THR A 103 -7.52 -13.62 -22.00
C THR A 103 -8.89 -13.55 -22.70
N ILE A 104 -9.95 -14.00 -22.02
CA ILE A 104 -11.32 -14.07 -22.55
C ILE A 104 -12.23 -12.97 -21.99
N LEU A 105 -11.73 -12.17 -21.05
CA LEU A 105 -12.45 -11.05 -20.45
C LEU A 105 -12.33 -9.80 -21.32
N ILE A 106 -13.46 -9.13 -21.54
CA ILE A 106 -13.58 -7.96 -22.44
C ILE A 106 -13.34 -6.64 -21.67
N PHE A 107 -13.58 -6.62 -20.35
CA PHE A 107 -13.59 -5.39 -19.54
C PHE A 107 -12.47 -5.29 -18.49
N GLU A 108 -11.68 -6.33 -18.27
CA GLU A 108 -10.58 -6.30 -17.28
C GLU A 108 -9.22 -5.91 -17.87
N THR A 109 -9.08 -5.90 -19.19
CA THR A 109 -7.80 -5.66 -19.88
C THR A 109 -7.71 -4.27 -20.49
N GLY A 110 -8.14 -3.27 -19.72
CA GLY A 110 -7.59 -1.93 -19.85
C GLY A 110 -6.13 -1.93 -19.38
N ASN A 111 -5.25 -2.51 -20.20
CA ASN A 111 -3.83 -2.21 -20.20
C ASN A 111 -3.01 -2.72 -19.00
N ILE A 112 -3.05 -4.02 -18.70
CA ILE A 112 -2.20 -4.66 -17.67
C ILE A 112 -0.71 -4.32 -17.85
N GLU A 113 -0.25 -4.17 -19.09
CA GLU A 113 1.13 -3.76 -19.41
C GLU A 113 1.42 -2.31 -18.99
N GLU A 114 0.50 -1.37 -19.26
CA GLU A 114 0.62 0.02 -18.79
C GLU A 114 0.43 0.12 -17.28
N VAL A 115 -0.49 -0.64 -16.69
CA VAL A 115 -0.67 -0.70 -15.23
C VAL A 115 0.57 -1.24 -14.55
N LYS A 116 1.22 -2.28 -15.12
CA LYS A 116 2.51 -2.78 -14.63
C LYS A 116 3.59 -1.72 -14.75
N LYS A 117 3.71 -1.04 -15.89
CA LYS A 117 4.69 0.05 -16.08
C LYS A 117 4.47 1.21 -15.11
N GLU A 118 3.23 1.67 -14.96
CA GLU A 118 2.87 2.69 -13.98
C GLU A 118 3.19 2.24 -12.55
N MET A 119 2.94 0.98 -12.23
CA MET A 119 3.20 0.43 -10.91
C MET A 119 4.71 0.35 -10.65
N GLU A 120 5.51 -0.06 -11.64
CA GLU A 120 6.98 -0.04 -11.56
C GLU A 120 7.54 1.38 -11.41
N GLU A 121 7.01 2.35 -12.17
CA GLU A 121 7.39 3.76 -12.05
C GLU A 121 7.01 4.35 -10.69
N LYS A 122 5.80 4.07 -10.20
CA LYS A 122 5.35 4.47 -8.85
C LYS A 122 6.22 3.83 -7.78
N MET A 123 6.59 2.55 -7.91
CA MET A 123 7.46 1.86 -6.97
C MET A 123 8.84 2.51 -6.91
N LYS A 124 9.45 2.80 -8.07
CA LYS A 124 10.74 3.52 -8.16
C LYS A 124 10.65 4.92 -7.54
N ASN A 125 9.55 5.64 -7.78
CA ASN A 125 9.35 6.97 -7.21
C ASN A 125 9.19 6.92 -5.68
N ILE A 126 8.42 5.94 -5.18
CA ILE A 126 8.26 5.72 -3.74
C ILE A 126 9.61 5.39 -3.09
N GLN A 127 10.42 4.50 -3.69
CA GLN A 127 11.76 4.19 -3.19
C GLN A 127 12.65 5.43 -3.11
N ARG A 128 12.68 6.26 -4.17
CA ARG A 128 13.43 7.51 -4.17
C ARG A 128 12.95 8.48 -3.07
N ARG A 129 11.63 8.64 -2.91
CA ARG A 129 11.07 9.50 -1.87
C ARG A 129 11.37 8.97 -0.47
N LEU A 130 11.39 7.66 -0.29
CA LEU A 130 11.74 7.02 0.97
C LEU A 130 13.20 7.28 1.32
N GLU A 131 14.13 7.14 0.37
CA GLU A 131 15.55 7.47 0.58
C GLU A 131 15.72 8.92 1.02
N VAL A 132 15.10 9.85 0.30
CA VAL A 132 15.14 11.29 0.64
C VAL A 132 14.54 11.54 2.03
N ALA A 133 13.41 10.93 2.37
CA ALA A 133 12.77 11.10 3.67
C ALA A 133 13.62 10.54 4.82
N LEU A 134 14.28 9.40 4.61
CA LEU A 134 15.20 8.81 5.57
C LEU A 134 16.42 9.70 5.80
N GLU A 135 16.96 10.32 4.76
CA GLU A 135 18.06 11.26 4.88
C GLU A 135 17.67 12.54 5.63
N HIS A 136 16.51 13.12 5.33
CA HIS A 136 15.98 14.25 6.08
C HIS A 136 15.74 13.91 7.55
N ASN A 137 15.19 12.73 7.85
CA ASN A 137 15.00 12.29 9.24
C ASN A 137 16.33 12.20 9.99
N ARG A 138 17.37 11.63 9.37
CA ARG A 138 18.71 11.58 9.97
C ARG A 138 19.27 12.98 10.22
N GLU A 139 19.06 13.91 9.29
CA GLU A 139 19.53 15.30 9.47
C GLU A 139 18.76 16.01 10.59
N VAL A 140 17.46 15.81 10.67
CA VAL A 140 16.61 16.34 11.75
C VAL A 140 17.05 15.77 13.09
N GLU A 141 17.24 14.46 13.21
CA GLU A 141 17.75 13.81 14.43
C GLU A 141 19.11 14.39 14.85
N ARG A 142 20.00 14.65 13.88
CA ARG A 142 21.28 15.31 14.16
C ARG A 142 21.08 16.73 14.70
N LYS A 143 20.25 17.55 14.06
CA LYS A 143 19.98 18.93 14.49
C LYS A 143 19.33 18.97 15.88
N VAL A 144 18.41 18.06 16.16
CA VAL A 144 17.80 17.92 17.49
C VAL A 144 18.88 17.64 18.53
N LYS A 145 19.76 16.66 18.26
CA LYS A 145 20.86 16.31 19.17
C LYS A 145 21.86 17.45 19.38
N GLU A 146 22.11 18.26 18.34
CA GLU A 146 22.99 19.43 18.42
C GLU A 146 22.38 20.58 19.24
N LEU A 147 21.05 20.78 19.15
CA LEU A 147 20.36 21.90 19.81
C LEU A 147 19.89 21.59 21.23
N GLU A 148 19.65 20.32 21.56
CA GLU A 148 19.20 19.87 22.89
C GLU A 148 20.07 20.43 24.04
N PRO A 149 21.42 20.38 23.99
CA PRO A 149 22.25 20.91 25.07
C PRO A 149 22.13 22.43 25.23
N SER A 150 22.08 23.18 24.14
CA SER A 150 21.95 24.65 24.17
C SER A 150 20.60 25.09 24.70
N LEU A 151 19.53 24.38 24.34
CA LEU A 151 18.19 24.64 24.90
C LEU A 151 18.13 24.33 26.39
N MET A 152 18.75 23.23 26.84
CA MET A 152 18.81 22.88 28.26
C MET A 152 19.57 23.92 29.07
N ASP A 153 20.68 24.44 28.54
CA ASP A 153 21.47 25.48 29.21
C ASP A 153 20.70 26.79 29.33
N LEU A 154 20.03 27.21 28.24
CA LEU A 154 19.18 28.40 28.23
C LEU A 154 18.00 28.27 29.22
N ALA A 155 17.36 27.10 29.29
CA ALA A 155 16.26 26.86 30.24
C ALA A 155 16.71 26.96 31.71
N LEU A 156 17.94 26.50 32.01
CA LEU A 156 18.53 26.63 33.34
C LEU A 156 18.82 28.09 33.69
N ASP A 157 19.34 28.88 32.74
CA ASP A 157 19.61 30.30 32.94
C ASP A 157 18.31 31.09 33.18
N ILE A 158 17.27 30.83 32.38
CA ILE A 158 15.94 31.45 32.58
C ILE A 158 15.35 31.06 33.95
N GLY A 159 15.47 29.79 34.35
CA GLY A 159 15.01 29.32 35.66
C GLY A 159 15.74 30.01 36.83
N LEU A 160 17.05 30.18 36.71
CA LEU A 160 17.86 30.92 37.68
C LEU A 160 17.45 32.40 37.76
N GLU A 161 17.25 33.05 36.62
CA GLU A 161 16.76 34.44 36.58
C GLU A 161 15.40 34.58 37.25
N ALA A 162 14.44 33.71 36.91
CA ALA A 162 13.12 33.71 37.53
C ALA A 162 13.20 33.50 39.05
N GLY A 163 14.07 32.59 39.51
CA GLY A 163 14.32 32.37 40.94
C GLY A 163 14.92 33.59 41.65
N ILE A 164 15.86 34.29 41.01
CA ILE A 164 16.46 35.54 41.51
C ILE A 164 15.38 36.61 41.64
N TRP A 165 14.52 36.78 40.63
CA TRP A 165 13.42 37.76 40.67
C TRP A 165 12.40 37.43 41.77
N ALA A 166 12.03 36.16 41.92
CA ALA A 166 11.11 35.73 42.98
C ALA A 166 11.70 35.97 44.39
N ALA A 167 12.98 35.66 44.59
CA ALA A 167 13.66 35.90 45.86
C ALA A 167 13.85 37.40 46.17
N ALA A 168 14.17 38.23 45.16
CA ALA A 168 14.23 39.68 45.31
C ALA A 168 12.87 40.25 45.76
N ARG A 169 11.80 39.80 45.10
CA ARG A 169 10.43 40.20 45.44
C ARG A 169 10.05 39.79 46.87
N TYR A 170 10.42 38.58 47.29
CA TYR A 170 10.19 38.10 48.66
C TYR A 170 10.92 38.97 49.70
N LEU A 171 12.16 39.39 49.41
CA LEU A 171 12.93 40.29 50.28
C LEU A 171 12.35 41.72 50.31
N GLU A 172 11.73 42.18 49.22
CA GLU A 172 11.11 43.51 49.14
C GLU A 172 9.72 43.58 49.81
N GLU A 173 8.89 42.54 49.65
CA GLU A 173 7.51 42.50 50.16
C GLU A 173 7.43 42.05 51.62
N GLY A 174 8.50 41.42 52.16
CA GLY A 174 8.57 40.96 53.56
C GLY A 174 7.81 39.65 53.81
N VAL A 175 8.09 39.02 54.95
CA VAL A 175 7.57 37.69 55.33
C VAL A 175 6.07 37.74 55.59
N GLU A 176 5.24 37.17 54.72
CA GLU A 176 3.93 36.65 55.12
C GLU A 176 4.15 35.38 55.97
N GLU A 177 3.38 35.26 57.06
CA GLU A 177 3.53 34.22 58.09
C GLU A 177 3.71 32.81 57.50
N GLY A 178 4.90 32.23 57.72
CA GLY A 178 5.23 30.85 57.33
C GLY A 178 6.32 30.67 56.27
N GLY A 179 6.94 31.75 55.77
CA GLY A 179 8.03 31.70 54.79
C GLY A 179 9.46 31.68 55.38
N LEU A 180 10.45 31.46 54.49
CA LEU A 180 11.90 31.41 54.76
C LEU A 180 12.40 32.62 55.58
N ASP A 181 13.29 32.38 56.55
CA ASP A 181 13.99 33.45 57.29
C ASP A 181 14.70 34.41 56.30
N GLU A 182 14.62 35.72 56.53
CA GLU A 182 15.12 36.75 55.63
C GLU A 182 16.62 36.58 55.33
N LYS A 183 17.40 36.14 56.32
CA LYS A 183 18.82 35.80 56.15
C LYS A 183 19.02 34.59 55.24
N GLU A 184 18.13 33.61 55.30
CA GLU A 184 18.19 32.41 54.47
C GLU A 184 17.78 32.73 53.03
N ALA A 185 16.75 33.57 52.84
CA ALA A 185 16.35 34.10 51.53
C ALA A 185 17.47 34.91 50.86
N LEU A 186 18.15 35.80 51.61
CA LEU A 186 19.29 36.58 51.11
C LEU A 186 20.47 35.68 50.72
N ARG A 187 20.75 34.64 51.51
CA ARG A 187 21.80 33.65 51.19
C ARG A 187 21.50 32.92 49.89
N VAL A 188 20.26 32.47 49.70
CA VAL A 188 19.81 31.77 48.48
C VAL A 188 19.88 32.71 47.27
N PHE A 189 19.44 33.96 47.41
CA PHE A 189 19.51 34.97 46.36
C PHE A 189 20.94 35.26 45.88
N GLU A 190 21.87 35.50 46.80
CA GLU A 190 23.28 35.75 46.46
C GLU A 190 23.96 34.51 45.86
N GLN A 191 23.59 33.31 46.32
CA GLN A 191 24.06 32.05 45.75
C GLN A 191 23.58 31.89 44.29
N MET A 192 22.31 32.13 44.01
CA MET A 192 21.74 32.05 42.65
C MET A 192 22.36 33.11 41.71
N LYS A 193 22.56 34.35 42.18
CA LYS A 193 23.27 35.40 41.41
C LYS A 193 24.70 34.99 41.05
N LYS A 194 25.43 34.43 42.01
CA LYS A 194 26.79 33.96 41.81
C LYS A 194 26.84 32.82 40.79
N GLU A 195 25.91 31.88 40.87
CA GLU A 195 25.78 30.75 39.94
C GLU A 195 25.46 31.23 38.52
N LEU A 196 24.47 32.10 38.33
CA LEU A 196 24.13 32.69 37.03
C LEU A 196 25.33 33.45 36.42
N LYS A 197 26.06 34.22 37.23
CA LYS A 197 27.26 34.93 36.79
C LYS A 197 28.37 33.96 36.35
N LEU A 198 28.58 32.86 37.09
CA LEU A 198 29.54 31.81 36.75
C LEU A 198 29.18 31.09 35.44
N ARG A 199 27.88 30.81 35.21
CA ARG A 199 27.40 30.20 33.96
C ARG A 199 27.63 31.11 32.75
N ARG A 200 27.24 32.38 32.85
CA ARG A 200 27.44 33.39 31.79
C ARG A 200 28.92 33.69 31.51
N MET A 201 29.79 33.66 32.53
CA MET A 201 31.25 33.82 32.34
C MET A 201 31.94 32.53 31.85
N GLY A 202 31.32 31.37 32.04
CA GLY A 202 31.82 30.07 31.60
C GLY A 202 31.47 29.69 30.15
N GLY A 203 30.55 30.43 29.52
CA GLY A 203 30.12 30.23 28.13
C GLY A 203 31.25 30.28 27.09
N ASP A 204 32.34 30.98 27.38
CA ASP A 204 33.53 31.07 26.49
C ASP A 204 34.50 29.88 26.63
N LYS A 205 34.30 28.98 27.60
CA LYS A 205 35.19 27.81 27.86
C LYS A 205 34.50 26.45 27.77
N MET A 206 33.18 26.41 27.53
CA MET A 206 32.41 25.16 27.44
C MET A 206 32.65 24.37 26.14
N GLU A 207 33.25 24.97 25.11
CA GLU A 207 33.70 24.27 23.89
C GLU A 207 34.74 23.17 24.18
N THR A 208 35.54 23.28 25.23
CA THR A 208 36.65 22.33 25.50
C THR A 208 36.31 21.21 26.48
N ARG A 209 35.27 21.36 27.32
CA ARG A 209 34.86 20.30 28.27
C ARG A 209 33.94 19.24 27.65
N HIS A 210 33.19 19.58 26.61
CA HIS A 210 32.32 18.62 25.94
C HIS A 210 33.11 17.62 25.07
N GLN A 211 34.24 18.03 24.46
CA GLN A 211 35.16 17.10 23.76
C GLN A 211 35.74 16.01 24.69
N GLY A 212 35.88 16.28 25.99
CA GLY A 212 36.44 15.35 26.98
C GLY A 212 35.44 14.28 27.47
N ARG A 213 34.14 14.61 27.57
CA ARG A 213 33.10 13.65 28.00
C ARG A 213 32.68 12.70 26.89
N VAL A 214 32.55 13.20 25.65
CA VAL A 214 32.23 12.37 24.47
C VAL A 214 33.30 11.29 24.21
N ASN A 215 34.57 11.57 24.54
CA ASN A 215 35.67 10.60 24.42
C ASN A 215 35.71 9.52 25.51
N TYR A 216 35.09 9.74 26.67
CA TYR A 216 35.07 8.75 27.76
C TYR A 216 33.98 7.69 27.52
N GLU A 217 32.80 8.09 27.05
CA GLU A 217 31.69 7.18 26.75
C GLU A 217 31.98 6.31 25.50
N ALA A 218 32.69 6.85 24.50
CA ALA A 218 33.14 6.09 23.34
C ALA A 218 34.22 5.04 23.68
N ARG A 219 35.00 5.24 24.76
CA ARG A 219 36.00 4.28 25.26
C ARG A 219 35.35 3.15 26.06
N GLU A 220 34.32 3.42 26.85
CA GLU A 220 33.62 2.38 27.60
C GLU A 220 32.83 1.41 26.71
N GLN A 221 32.30 1.87 25.58
CA GLN A 221 31.58 0.98 24.64
C GLN A 221 32.51 0.05 23.84
N ARG A 222 33.81 0.38 23.72
CA ARG A 222 34.81 -0.51 23.07
C ARG A 222 35.37 -1.59 23.99
N PHE A 223 35.23 -1.46 25.32
CA PHE A 223 35.69 -2.43 26.30
C PHE A 223 34.61 -3.46 26.71
N LYS A 224 33.38 -3.35 26.18
CA LYS A 224 32.25 -4.26 26.43
C LYS A 224 31.93 -5.22 25.27
N LYS A 225 32.87 -5.43 24.34
CA LYS A 225 32.84 -6.51 23.33
C LYS A 225 34.01 -7.44 23.55
#